data_AF-A0AAN5CET9-F1
#
_entry.id   AF-A0AAN5CET9-F1
#
_cell.length_a   1.000
_cell.length_b   1.000
_cell.length_c   1.000
_cell.angle_alpha   90.00
_cell.angle_beta   90.00
_cell.angle_gamma   90.00
#
_symmetry.space_group_name_H-M   'P 1'
#
loop_
_entity.id
_entity.type
_entity.pdbx_description
1 polymer ?
#
loop_
_entity_poly.entity_id
_entity_poly.type
_entity_poly.pdbx_seq_one_letter_code
_entity_poly.pdbx_strand_id
1 'polypeptide(L)'
;RVEYFPFDSQTCKLRHTSPIASSDEIRLVVGDMPGAVYGNAEWVPFKPLSMEVTSYEESGEQRDELILSFSFSRNFVYYLIVSVVPYMILSLLSVAGAFKAEAATEIV
;
A
#
# COMPACT_ATOMS: atom_id res chain seq x y z
N ARG A 1 -0.38 1.12 6.76
CA ARG A 1 -1.76 1.38 7.25
C ARG A 1 -2.61 1.76 6.04
N VAL A 2 -3.81 1.20 5.90
CA VAL A 2 -4.70 1.51 4.77
C VAL A 2 -5.78 2.46 5.28
N GLU A 3 -5.82 3.68 4.74
CA GLU A 3 -6.74 4.73 5.23
C GLU A 3 -7.87 5.03 4.24
N TYR A 4 -7.62 4.90 2.94
CA TYR A 4 -8.58 5.23 1.87
C TYR A 4 -8.91 4.01 1.01
N PHE A 5 -9.41 2.93 1.61
CA PHE A 5 -9.80 1.76 0.82
C PHE A 5 -11.10 2.01 0.05
N PRO A 6 -11.22 1.61 -1.24
CA PRO A 6 -10.22 0.96 -2.11
C PRO A 6 -9.38 1.93 -2.97
N PHE A 7 -9.48 3.25 -2.74
CA PHE A 7 -8.75 4.31 -3.44
C PHE A 7 -7.33 4.54 -2.86
N ASP A 8 -6.63 3.46 -2.51
CA ASP A 8 -5.33 3.52 -1.87
C ASP A 8 -4.17 3.43 -2.86
N SER A 9 -3.09 4.13 -2.52
CA SER A 9 -1.77 3.95 -3.13
C SER A 9 -0.78 3.55 -2.05
N GLN A 10 0.16 2.69 -2.40
CA GLN A 10 1.13 2.12 -1.48
C GLN A 10 2.53 2.28 -2.05
N THR A 11 3.45 2.77 -1.22
CA THR A 11 4.88 2.75 -1.48
C THR A 11 5.53 1.77 -0.52
N CYS A 12 6.14 0.73 -1.07
CA CYS A 12 6.82 -0.30 -0.30
C CYS A 12 8.33 -0.18 -0.53
N LYS A 13 9.09 -0.50 0.52
CA LYS A 13 10.55 -0.44 0.51
C LYS A 13 11.11 -1.81 0.81
N LEU A 14 11.96 -2.33 -0.08
CA LEU A 14 12.81 -3.48 0.21
C LEU A 14 14.19 -2.96 0.61
N ARG A 15 14.75 -3.57 1.66
CA ARG A 15 16.02 -3.19 2.25
C ARG A 15 16.97 -4.36 2.11
N HIS A 16 18.13 -4.10 1.52
CA HIS A 16 19.19 -5.08 1.31
C HIS A 16 20.46 -4.55 1.93
N THR A 17 21.10 -5.34 2.77
CA THR A 17 22.36 -4.99 3.44
C THR A 17 23.22 -6.24 3.54
N SER A 18 24.53 -6.07 3.66
CA SER A 18 25.42 -7.18 3.94
C SER A 18 25.18 -7.64 5.39
N PRO A 19 24.96 -8.94 5.64
CA PRO A 19 24.74 -9.42 7.01
C PRO A 19 26.00 -9.44 7.87
N ILE A 20 27.19 -9.42 7.25
CA ILE A 20 28.48 -9.60 7.94
C ILE A 20 29.45 -8.46 7.64
N ALA A 21 29.50 -7.98 6.40
CA ALA A 21 30.53 -7.04 5.97
C ALA A 21 30.18 -5.60 6.34
N SER A 22 31.19 -4.85 6.78
CA SER A 22 31.08 -3.41 7.01
C SER A 22 31.25 -2.61 5.70
N SER A 23 30.93 -1.31 5.75
CA SER A 23 31.12 -0.38 4.62
C SER A 23 32.60 -0.23 4.20
N ASP A 24 33.55 -0.56 5.09
CA ASP A 24 34.98 -0.55 4.79
C ASP A 24 35.41 -1.79 3.99
N GLU A 25 34.68 -2.90 4.12
CA GLU A 25 34.94 -4.16 3.41
C GLU A 25 34.15 -4.24 2.10
N ILE A 26 32.87 -3.88 2.13
CA ILE A 26 31.96 -3.91 0.98
C ILE A 26 31.23 -2.58 0.89
N ARG A 27 31.38 -1.91 -0.25
CA ARG A 27 30.63 -0.69 -0.56
C ARG A 27 29.54 -0.97 -1.58
N LEU A 28 28.30 -0.63 -1.23
CA LEU A 28 27.18 -0.76 -2.16
C LEU A 28 27.17 0.43 -3.13
N VAL A 29 26.95 0.14 -4.41
CA VAL A 29 26.81 1.14 -5.46
C VAL A 29 25.54 0.87 -6.25
N VAL A 30 24.78 1.93 -6.54
CA VAL A 30 23.57 1.85 -7.35
C VAL A 30 23.99 1.90 -8.83
N GLY A 31 23.67 0.84 -9.58
CA GLY A 31 23.79 0.84 -11.04
C GLY A 31 22.55 1.40 -11.74
N ASP A 32 22.64 1.59 -13.06
CA ASP A 32 21.47 1.91 -13.87
C ASP A 32 20.48 0.75 -13.85
N MET A 33 19.22 1.05 -13.55
CA MET A 33 18.18 0.04 -13.48
C MET A 33 17.49 -0.14 -14.83
N PRO A 34 17.49 -1.35 -15.42
CA PRO A 34 16.68 -1.63 -16.60
C PRO A 34 15.19 -1.56 -16.21
N GLY A 35 14.43 -0.88 -17.06
CA GLY A 35 13.13 -0.32 -16.75
C GLY A 35 11.97 -1.30 -16.55
N ALA A 36 10.86 -0.69 -16.13
CA ALA A 36 9.52 -1.21 -15.94
C ALA A 36 9.33 -2.18 -14.76
N VAL A 37 8.74 -1.65 -13.68
CA VAL A 37 7.96 -2.46 -12.73
C VAL A 37 6.69 -2.87 -13.46
N TYR A 38 6.39 -4.16 -13.47
CA TYR A 38 5.15 -4.68 -14.03
C TYR A 38 4.09 -4.78 -12.94
N GLY A 39 2.92 -4.22 -13.22
CA GLY A 39 1.74 -4.40 -12.40
C GLY A 39 0.99 -5.70 -12.71
N ASN A 40 -0.13 -5.89 -12.04
CA ASN A 40 -1.13 -6.88 -12.40
C ASN A 40 -2.50 -6.19 -12.58
N ALA A 41 -3.58 -6.97 -12.72
CA ALA A 41 -4.92 -6.41 -12.93
C ALA A 41 -5.43 -5.55 -11.75
N GLU A 42 -4.93 -5.81 -10.54
CA GLU A 42 -5.32 -5.11 -9.31
C GLU A 42 -4.34 -3.98 -8.96
N TRP A 43 -3.05 -4.14 -9.19
CA TRP A 43 -2.00 -3.22 -8.76
C TRP A 43 -1.26 -2.66 -9.96
N VAL A 44 -1.39 -1.35 -10.15
CA VAL A 44 -0.78 -0.64 -11.28
C VAL A 44 0.34 0.25 -10.76
N PRO A 45 1.58 0.10 -11.26
CA PRO A 45 2.69 0.97 -10.88
C PRO A 45 2.41 2.39 -11.38
N PHE A 46 2.59 3.37 -10.50
CA PHE A 46 2.29 4.78 -10.82
C PHE A 46 3.49 5.72 -10.65
N LYS A 47 4.59 5.22 -10.06
CA LYS A 47 5.88 5.92 -10.00
C LYS A 47 6.98 5.00 -10.52
N PRO A 48 8.06 5.56 -11.07
CA PRO A 48 9.25 4.79 -11.39
C PRO A 48 9.82 4.14 -10.13
N LEU A 49 10.47 3.00 -10.33
CA LEU A 49 11.26 2.32 -9.31
C LEU A 49 12.42 3.25 -8.88
N SER A 50 12.66 3.34 -7.58
CA SER A 50 13.73 4.17 -7.02
C SER A 50 14.67 3.28 -6.20
N MET A 51 15.97 3.50 -6.37
CA MET A 51 17.02 2.85 -5.59
C MET A 51 17.88 3.91 -4.93
N GLU A 52 18.20 3.69 -3.67
CA GLU A 52 19.06 4.56 -2.87
C GLU A 52 19.99 3.69 -2.02
N VAL A 53 21.27 4.04 -1.95
CA VAL A 53 22.17 3.45 -0.96
C VAL A 53 22.32 4.45 0.18
N THR A 54 22.09 3.97 1.38
CA THR A 54 22.27 4.70 2.64
C THR A 54 23.24 3.92 3.51
N SER A 55 23.75 4.52 4.58
CA SER A 55 24.59 3.82 5.55
C SER A 55 23.99 4.01 6.94
N TYR A 56 24.08 2.98 7.77
CA TYR A 56 23.61 2.96 9.15
C TYR A 56 24.66 2.34 10.07
N GLU A 57 24.60 2.71 11.35
CA GLU A 57 25.50 2.17 12.37
C GLU A 57 24.87 0.92 13.01
N GLU A 58 25.61 -0.18 13.04
CA GLU A 58 25.22 -1.40 13.74
C GLU A 58 26.40 -1.95 14.55
N SER A 59 26.23 -2.05 15.87
CA SER A 59 27.25 -2.59 16.78
C SER A 59 28.62 -1.88 16.72
N GLY A 60 28.64 -0.59 16.41
CA GLY A 60 29.86 0.22 16.28
C GLY A 60 30.55 0.12 14.92
N GLU A 61 29.95 -0.59 13.96
CA GLU A 61 30.41 -0.68 12.59
C GLU A 61 29.41 0.00 11.64
N GLN A 62 29.93 0.74 10.66
CA GLN A 62 29.11 1.30 9.60
C GLN A 62 28.78 0.23 8.57
N ARG A 63 27.51 0.14 8.17
CA ARG A 63 27.02 -0.79 7.15
C ARG A 63 26.21 -0.05 6.09
N ASP A 64 26.37 -0.47 4.85
CA ASP A 64 25.60 0.05 3.74
C ASP A 64 24.27 -0.72 3.60
N GLU A 65 23.18 0.02 3.35
CA GLU A 65 21.83 -0.47 3.07
C GLU A 65 21.35 0.07 1.71
N LEU A 66 21.01 -0.82 0.79
CA LEU A 66 20.28 -0.52 -0.43
C LEU A 66 18.78 -0.54 -0.16
N ILE A 67 18.12 0.58 -0.43
CA ILE A 67 16.68 0.77 -0.32
C ILE A 67 16.06 0.81 -1.71
N LEU A 68 15.27 -0.21 -2.04
CA LEU A 68 14.49 -0.29 -3.27
C LEU A 68 13.04 0.12 -2.98
N SER A 69 12.59 1.22 -3.56
CA SER A 69 11.26 1.79 -3.37
C SER A 69 10.39 1.62 -4.62
N PHE A 70 9.29 0.88 -4.51
CA PHE A 70 8.28 0.75 -5.55
C PHE A 70 6.93 1.27 -5.09
N SER A 71 6.18 1.90 -6.01
CA SER A 71 4.88 2.48 -5.68
C SER A 71 3.79 1.98 -6.62
N PHE A 72 2.73 1.41 -6.03
CA PHE A 72 1.57 0.84 -6.70
C PHE A 72 0.28 1.53 -6.27
N SER A 73 -0.65 1.67 -7.22
CA SER A 73 -2.00 2.13 -7.00
C SER A 73 -2.97 0.98 -7.25
N ARG A 74 -4.03 0.89 -6.44
CA ARG A 74 -5.03 -0.17 -6.60
C ARG A 74 -6.05 0.20 -7.67
N ASN A 75 -6.36 -0.74 -8.54
CA ASN A 75 -7.54 -0.73 -9.38
C ASN A 75 -8.78 -1.00 -8.51
N PHE A 76 -9.48 0.07 -8.17
CA PHE A 76 -10.56 0.07 -7.19
C PHE A 76 -11.89 -0.50 -7.71
N VAL A 77 -12.04 -0.70 -9.02
CA VAL A 77 -13.34 -1.00 -9.66
C VAL A 77 -13.99 -2.26 -9.10
N TYR A 78 -13.19 -3.32 -8.93
CA TYR A 78 -13.68 -4.59 -8.37
C TYR A 78 -14.27 -4.41 -6.97
N TYR A 79 -13.58 -3.68 -6.10
CA TYR A 79 -14.00 -3.44 -4.72
C TYR A 79 -15.19 -2.49 -4.61
N LEU A 80 -15.35 -1.55 -5.54
CA LEU A 80 -16.56 -0.74 -5.59
C LEU A 80 -17.80 -1.59 -5.84
N ILE A 81 -17.75 -2.45 -6.85
CA ILE A 81 -18.90 -3.26 -7.27
C ILE A 81 -19.23 -4.32 -6.23
N VAL A 82 -18.23 -5.03 -5.71
CA VAL A 82 -18.43 -6.21 -4.85
C VAL A 82 -18.58 -5.84 -3.38
N SER A 83 -18.02 -4.71 -2.94
CA SER A 83 -18.03 -4.35 -1.51
C SER A 83 -18.75 -3.03 -1.25
N VAL A 84 -18.27 -1.91 -1.81
CA VAL A 84 -18.77 -0.57 -1.43
C VAL A 84 -20.25 -0.41 -1.76
N VAL A 85 -20.68 -0.78 -2.97
CA VAL A 85 -22.08 -0.63 -3.39
C VAL A 85 -23.05 -1.47 -2.53
N PRO A 86 -22.82 -2.78 -2.29
CA PRO A 86 -23.67 -3.56 -1.40
C PRO A 86 -23.77 -2.99 0.02
N TYR A 87 -22.65 -2.57 0.62
CA TYR A 87 -22.69 -1.99 1.97
C TYR A 87 -23.46 -0.67 2.01
N MET A 88 -23.31 0.19 1.00
CA MET A 88 -24.09 1.42 0.89
C MET A 88 -25.59 1.13 0.80
N ILE A 89 -26.01 0.17 -0.03
CA ILE A 89 -27.42 -0.23 -0.16
C ILE A 89 -27.96 -0.76 1.18
N LEU A 90 -27.23 -1.64 1.86
CA LEU A 90 -27.63 -2.17 3.15
C LEU A 90 -27.75 -1.07 4.22
N SER A 91 -26.84 -0.11 4.22
CA SER A 91 -26.88 1.03 5.15
C SER A 91 -28.06 1.96 4.89
N LEU A 92 -28.44 2.16 3.62
CA LEU A 92 -29.63 2.95 3.27
C LEU A 92 -30.91 2.20 3.65
N LEU A 93 -30.95 0.89 3.44
CA LEU A 93 -32.08 0.05 3.82
C LEU A 93 -32.26 -0.01 5.34
N SER A 94 -31.19 -0.01 6.13
CA SER A 94 -31.31 -0.01 7.59
C SER A 94 -31.89 1.30 8.11
N VAL A 95 -31.45 2.44 7.56
CA VAL A 95 -32.01 3.76 7.87
C VAL A 95 -33.49 3.84 7.45
N ALA A 96 -33.83 3.43 6.23
CA ALA A 96 -35.21 3.42 5.76
C ALA A 96 -36.11 2.48 6.60
N GLY A 97 -35.59 1.32 7.01
CA GLY A 97 -36.27 0.38 7.88
C GLY A 97 -36.54 0.96 9.27
N ALA A 98 -35.60 1.72 9.84
CA ALA A 98 -35.78 2.39 11.12
C ALA A 98 -36.94 3.41 11.07
N PHE A 99 -36.99 4.26 10.05
CA PHE A 99 -38.08 5.24 9.90
C PHE A 99 -39.44 4.59 9.61
N LYS A 100 -39.47 3.45 8.92
CA LYS A 100 -40.71 2.69 8.71
C LYS A 100 -41.20 2.01 10.00
N ALA A 101 -40.29 1.51 10.83
CA ALA A 101 -40.64 0.92 12.13
C ALA A 101 -41.22 1.97 13.07
N GLU A 102 -40.64 3.18 13.09
CA GLU A 102 -41.13 4.31 13.89
C GLU A 102 -42.54 4.77 13.45
N ALA A 103 -42.82 4.75 12.13
CA ALA A 103 -44.15 5.04 11.59
C ALA A 103 -45.19 3.92 11.81
N ALA A 104 -44.77 2.72 12.20
CA ALA A 104 -45.66 1.58 12.47
C ALA A 104 -46.01 1.41 13.96
N THR A 105 -45.30 2.11 14.86
CA THR A 105 -45.57 2.14 16.30
C THR A 105 -46.35 3.40 16.68
N GLU A 106 -47.67 3.33 16.53
CA GLU A 106 -48.78 4.08 17.14
C GLU A 106 -49.91 4.04 16.09
N ILE A 107 -51.01 3.29 16.26
CA ILE A 107 -52.10 3.53 17.22
C ILE A 107 -52.66 2.17 17.69
N VAL A 108 -52.64 1.93 18.99
CA VAL A 108 -53.65 1.12 19.72
C VAL A 108 -54.71 2.08 20.24
#